data_AF-A0A388P2K8-F1
#
_entry.id   AF-A0A388P2K8-F1
#
_cell.length_a   1.000
_cell.length_b   1.000
_cell.length_c   1.000
_cell.angle_alpha   90.00
_cell.angle_beta   90.00
_cell.angle_gamma   90.00
#
_symmetry.space_group_name_H-M   'P 1'
#
loop_
_entity.id
_entity.type
_entity.pdbx_description
1 polymer ?
#
loop_
_entity_poly.entity_id
_entity_poly.type
_entity_poly.pdbx_seq_one_letter_code
_entity_poly.pdbx_strand_id
1 'polypeptide(L)' 'MKFGQALSVFEAALPEDIAKPYRETLVKLQEAAPPLPARVVHKVLAKELGEHWRDNFAEFNDTPAASASIGQVHKGI' A
#
# COMPACT_ATOMS: atom_id res chain seq x y z
N MET A 1 18.01 5.58 -26.61
CA MET A 1 17.82 4.23 -26.04
C MET A 1 16.37 4.09 -25.59
N LYS A 2 15.76 2.92 -25.76
CA LYS A 2 14.40 2.67 -25.23
C LYS A 2 14.48 2.43 -23.72
N PHE A 3 13.48 2.86 -22.96
CA PHE A 3 13.47 2.75 -21.49
C PHE A 3 13.77 1.32 -20.99
N GLY A 4 13.17 0.31 -21.62
CA GLY A 4 13.45 -1.10 -21.28
C GLY A 4 14.92 -1.51 -21.50
N GLN A 5 15.60 -0.96 -22.50
CA GLN A 5 17.02 -1.25 -22.74
C GLN A 5 17.92 -0.58 -21.70
N ALA A 6 17.58 0.64 -21.27
CA ALA A 6 18.28 1.29 -20.16
C ALA A 6 18.12 0.49 -18.87
N LEU A 7 16.93 -0.06 -18.60
CA LEU A 7 16.64 -0.89 -17.43
C LEU A 7 17.44 -2.21 -17.45
N SER A 8 17.52 -2.89 -18.61
CA SER A 8 18.29 -4.13 -18.75
C SER A 8 19.80 -3.92 -18.57
N VAL A 9 20.34 -2.79 -19.04
CA VAL A 9 21.75 -2.44 -18.80
C VAL A 9 21.96 -2.14 -17.31
N PHE A 10 21.01 -1.49 -16.65
CA PHE A 10 21.08 -1.18 -15.23
C PHE A 10 21.07 -2.45 -14.36
N GLU A 11 20.21 -3.42 -14.68
CA GLU A 11 20.17 -4.72 -14.00
C GLU A 11 21.44 -5.55 -14.22
N ALA A 12 21.98 -5.54 -15.44
CA ALA A 12 23.22 -6.27 -15.77
C ALA A 12 24.49 -5.62 -15.21
N ALA A 13 24.48 -4.32 -14.96
CA ALA A 13 25.64 -3.55 -14.51
C ALA A 13 25.73 -3.38 -12.99
N LEU A 14 24.66 -3.68 -12.25
CA LEU A 14 24.67 -3.63 -10.80
C LEU A 14 25.23 -4.94 -10.22
N PRO A 15 26.34 -4.89 -9.46
CA PRO A 15 26.82 -6.05 -8.72
C PRO A 15 25.74 -6.60 -7.79
N GLU A 16 25.59 -7.94 -7.73
CA GLU A 16 24.54 -8.63 -6.95
C GLU A 16 24.54 -8.25 -5.46
N ASP A 17 25.73 -7.97 -4.91
CA ASP A 17 25.96 -7.50 -3.55
C ASP A 17 25.35 -6.12 -3.27
N ILE A 18 25.14 -5.30 -4.30
CA ILE A 18 24.47 -3.99 -4.20
C ILE A 18 22.99 -4.10 -4.61
N ALA A 19 22.70 -4.87 -5.65
CA ALA A 19 21.34 -5.03 -6.18
C ALA A 19 20.39 -5.68 -5.16
N LYS A 20 20.87 -6.69 -4.42
CA LYS A 20 20.03 -7.45 -3.50
C LYS A 20 19.55 -6.63 -2.29
N PRO A 21 20.42 -5.93 -1.51
CA PRO A 21 19.97 -5.06 -0.42
C PRO A 21 19.06 -3.92 -0.91
N TYR A 22 19.34 -3.38 -2.09
CA TYR A 22 18.53 -2.32 -2.69
C TYR A 22 17.12 -2.82 -3.04
N ARG A 23 17.01 -3.99 -3.65
CA ARG A 23 15.73 -4.64 -3.99
C ARG A 23 14.93 -4.99 -2.74
N GLU A 24 15.56 -5.60 -1.74
CA GLU A 24 14.92 -5.92 -0.46
C GLU A 24 14.40 -4.67 0.26
N THR A 25 15.17 -3.58 0.21
CA THR A 25 14.77 -2.30 0.81
C THR A 25 13.62 -1.65 0.04
N LEU A 26 13.62 -1.71 -1.29
CA LEU A 26 12.51 -1.22 -2.11
C LEU A 26 11.24 -2.04 -1.94
N VAL A 27 11.35 -3.36 -1.82
CA VAL A 27 10.21 -4.24 -1.49
C VAL A 27 9.67 -3.86 -0.12
N LYS A 28 10.53 -3.74 0.90
CA LYS A 28 10.11 -3.26 2.22
C LYS A 28 9.49 -1.87 2.16
N LEU A 29 9.99 -0.94 1.34
CA LEU A 29 9.44 0.40 1.21
C LEU A 29 8.07 0.40 0.52
N GLN A 30 7.87 -0.48 -0.47
CA GLN A 30 6.59 -0.71 -1.13
C GLN A 30 5.58 -1.41 -0.21
N GLU A 31 6.05 -2.28 0.67
CA GLU A 31 5.23 -3.04 1.62
C GLU A 31 4.94 -2.27 2.93
N ALA A 32 5.84 -1.38 3.35
CA ALA A 32 5.83 -0.78 4.69
C ALA A 32 5.33 0.66 4.70
N ALA A 33 4.01 0.81 4.62
CA ALA A 33 3.34 1.77 5.48
C ALA A 33 2.50 0.96 6.48
N PRO A 34 2.72 1.09 7.80
CA PRO A 34 1.88 0.41 8.77
C PRO A 34 0.41 0.83 8.57
N PRO A 35 -0.54 -0.10 8.69
CA PRO A 35 -1.94 0.19 8.47
C PRO A 35 -2.40 1.28 9.43
N LEU A 36 -3.23 2.20 8.94
CA LEU A 36 -3.83 3.23 9.77
C LEU A 36 -4.63 2.57 10.88
N PRO A 37 -4.52 3.06 12.13
CA PRO A 37 -5.36 2.58 13.23
C PRO A 37 -6.84 2.74 12.86
N ALA A 38 -7.68 1.77 13.25
CA ALA A 38 -9.12 1.76 12.94
C ALA A 38 -9.83 3.09 13.26
N ARG A 39 -9.47 3.73 14.39
CA ARG A 39 -9.99 5.06 14.78
C ARG A 39 -9.79 6.15 13.72
N VAL A 40 -8.69 6.09 12.96
CA VAL A 40 -8.38 7.07 11.90
C VAL A 40 -9.21 6.77 10.68
N VAL A 41 -9.31 5.48 10.30
CA VAL A 41 -10.18 5.01 9.21
C VAL A 41 -11.63 5.43 9.47
N HIS A 42 -12.15 5.19 10.68
CA HIS A 42 -13.53 5.55 11.02
C HIS A 42 -13.77 7.05 11.01
N LYS A 43 -12.78 7.88 11.36
CA LYS A 43 -12.91 9.34 11.24
C LYS A 43 -13.02 9.78 9.78
N VAL A 44 -12.26 9.17 8.89
CA VAL A 44 -12.35 9.45 7.45
C VAL A 44 -13.71 8.99 6.93
N LEU A 45 -14.16 7.78 7.29
CA LEU A 45 -15.47 7.28 6.87
C LEU A 45 -16.62 8.13 7.43
N ALA A 46 -16.56 8.56 8.69
CA ALA A 46 -17.57 9.44 9.27
C ALA A 46 -17.61 10.81 8.59
N LYS A 47 -16.45 11.35 8.20
CA LYS A 47 -16.35 12.62 7.46
C LYS A 47 -16.95 12.53 6.06
N GLU A 48 -16.73 11.44 5.35
CA GLU A 48 -17.10 11.30 3.93
C GLU A 48 -18.50 10.67 3.73
N LEU A 49 -18.94 9.79 4.64
CA LEU A 49 -20.20 9.04 4.55
C LEU A 49 -21.19 9.37 5.69
N GLY A 50 -20.81 10.20 6.65
CA GLY A 50 -21.62 10.60 7.81
C GLY A 50 -21.33 9.80 9.09
N GLU A 51 -21.69 10.34 10.26
CA GLU A 51 -21.42 9.72 11.58
C GLU A 51 -21.97 8.29 11.71
N HIS A 52 -23.06 7.98 11.00
CA HIS A 52 -23.72 6.67 10.97
C HIS A 52 -23.32 5.81 9.77
N TRP A 53 -22.15 6.05 9.15
CA TRP A 53 -21.71 5.32 7.95
C TRP A 53 -21.74 3.79 8.07
N ARG A 54 -21.63 3.26 9.29
CA ARG A 54 -21.72 1.82 9.57
C ARG A 54 -23.07 1.23 9.18
N ASP A 55 -24.14 2.01 9.24
CA ASP A 55 -25.49 1.54 8.87
C ASP A 55 -25.59 1.22 7.38
N ASN A 56 -24.62 1.67 6.57
CA ASN A 56 -24.51 1.34 5.15
C ASN A 56 -23.85 -0.04 4.91
N PHE A 57 -23.35 -0.70 5.95
CA PHE A 57 -22.65 -1.98 5.86
C PHE A 57 -23.28 -2.99 6.84
N ALA A 58 -23.55 -4.21 6.37
CA ALA A 58 -23.84 -5.34 7.23
C ALA A 58 -22.59 -5.74 8.04
N GLU A 59 -21.41 -5.68 7.40
CA GLU A 59 -20.13 -5.97 8.05
C GLU A 59 -19.00 -5.05 7.52
N PHE A 60 -18.06 -4.69 8.38
CA PHE A 60 -16.85 -3.95 7.99
C PHE A 60 -15.63 -4.46 8.75
N ASN A 61 -14.58 -4.87 8.03
CA ASN A 61 -13.35 -5.35 8.65
C ASN A 61 -12.34 -4.20 8.85
N ASP A 62 -12.02 -3.91 10.12
CA ASP A 62 -11.06 -2.89 10.51
C ASP A 62 -9.61 -3.24 10.15
N THR A 63 -9.32 -4.51 9.86
CA THR A 63 -8.01 -4.93 9.33
C THR A 63 -8.01 -4.73 7.81
N PRO A 64 -7.09 -3.95 7.24
CA PRO A 64 -7.03 -3.74 5.80
C PRO A 64 -6.65 -5.03 5.08
N ALA A 65 -7.28 -5.25 3.93
CA ALA A 65 -7.02 -6.39 3.06
C ALA A 65 -5.85 -6.14 2.11
N ALA A 66 -5.57 -4.87 1.79
CA ALA A 66 -4.49 -4.48 0.89
C ALA A 66 -4.08 -3.01 1.07
N SER A 67 -2.90 -2.65 0.55
CA SER A 67 -2.42 -1.28 0.41
C SER A 67 -2.81 -0.69 -0.95
N ALA A 68 -3.00 0.63 -1.02
CA ALA A 68 -3.23 1.40 -2.25
C ALA A 68 -2.22 2.55 -2.34
N SER A 69 -2.05 3.18 -3.51
CA SER A 69 -0.99 4.17 -3.77
C SER A 69 -0.86 5.28 -2.73
N ILE A 70 -1.97 5.72 -2.13
CA ILE A 70 -2.01 6.75 -1.06
C ILE A 70 -2.96 6.35 0.09
N GLY A 71 -3.23 5.07 0.29
CA GLY A 71 -4.23 4.62 1.26
C GLY A 71 -4.27 3.11 1.47
N GLN A 72 -5.39 2.62 2.00
CA GLN A 72 -5.61 1.21 2.33
C GLN A 72 -7.01 0.77 1.92
N VAL A 73 -7.16 -0.52 1.60
CA VAL A 73 -8.42 -1.13 1.16
C VAL A 73 -8.98 -2.01 2.28
N HIS A 74 -10.27 -1.83 2.58
CA HIS A 74 -11.00 -2.63 3.56
C HIS A 74 -12.09 -3.45 2.89
N LYS A 75 -12.40 -4.61 3.47
CA LYS A 75 -13.53 -5.44 3.07
C LYS A 75 -14.77 -5.01 3.86
N GLY A 76 -15.87 -4.72 3.16
CA GLY A 76 -17.20 -4.54 3.72
C GLY A 76 -18.25 -5.35 2.95
N ILE A 77 -19.39 -5.62 3.59
CA ILE A 77 -20.58 -6.29 3.03
C ILE A 77 -21.77 -5.37 3.22
#